data_AF-A0A0H3B1A5-F1
#
_entry.id   AF-A0A0H3B1A5-F1
#
_cell.length_a   1.000
_cell.length_b   1.000
_cell.length_c   1.000
_cell.angle_alpha   90.00
_cell.angle_beta   90.00
_cell.angle_gamma   90.00
#
_symmetry.space_group_name_H-M   'P 1'
#
loop_
_entity.id
_entity.type
_entity.pdbx_description
1 polymer ?
#
loop_
_entity_poly.entity_id
_entity_poly.type
_entity_poly.pdbx_seq_one_letter_code
_entity_poly.pdbx_strand_id
1 'polypeptide(L)' 'MAALSKSPILVDQPIIEGLKRLQDEEARRSTVGAAPSIQALARQILRQGINKHAAVKG' A
#
# COMPACT_ATOMS: atom_id res chain seq x y z
N MET A 1 -5.16 25.35 3.93
CA MET A 1 -5.09 23.88 3.74
C MET A 1 -3.70 23.43 4.16
N ALA A 2 -3.57 22.56 5.17
CA ALA A 2 -2.27 22.01 5.53
C ALA A 2 -1.76 21.14 4.37
N ALA A 3 -0.67 21.55 3.73
CA ALA A 3 0.01 20.71 2.77
C ALA A 3 0.54 19.50 3.53
N LEU A 4 -0.11 18.34 3.37
CA LEU A 4 0.44 17.08 3.84
C LEU A 4 1.82 16.94 3.18
N SER A 5 2.89 17.08 3.96
CA SER A 5 4.24 16.81 3.48
C SER A 5 4.30 15.32 3.12
N LYS A 6 4.31 15.03 1.82
CA LYS A 6 4.43 13.67 1.30
C LYS A 6 5.89 13.46 0.91
N SER A 7 6.66 12.80 1.77
CA SER A 7 8.01 12.35 1.43
C SER A 7 7.93 11.11 0.54
N PRO A 8 8.55 11.11 -0.65
CA PRO A 8 8.58 9.92 -1.50
C PRO A 8 9.48 8.84 -0.88
N ILE A 9 9.12 7.58 -1.11
CA ILE A 9 9.93 6.41 -0.76
C ILE A 9 10.36 5.76 -2.07
N LEU A 10 11.67 5.56 -2.26
CA LEU A 10 12.19 4.78 -3.37
C LEU A 10 12.05 3.30 -3.04
N VAL A 11 11.56 2.53 -4.01
CA VAL A 11 11.37 1.08 -3.90
C VAL A 11 11.93 0.40 -5.14
N ASP A 12 12.30 -0.86 -4.99
CA ASP A 12 12.79 -1.67 -6.10
C ASP A 12 11.64 -2.21 -6.99
N GLN A 13 12.03 -2.80 -8.12
CA GLN A 13 11.10 -3.36 -9.08
C GLN A 13 10.22 -4.50 -8.50
N PRO A 14 10.76 -5.45 -7.72
CA PRO A 14 9.94 -6.48 -7.07
C PRO A 14 8.80 -5.92 -6.20
N ILE A 15 9.05 -4.84 -5.44
CA ILE A 15 8.00 -4.19 -4.63
C ILE A 15 6.91 -3.62 -5.54
N ILE A 16 7.28 -2.93 -6.63
CA ILE A 16 6.31 -2.37 -7.58
C ILE A 16 5.46 -3.46 -8.23
N GLU A 17 6.08 -4.57 -8.64
CA GLU A 17 5.36 -5.69 -9.24
C GLU A 17 4.41 -6.37 -8.26
N GLY A 18 4.84 -6.56 -7.01
CA GLY A 18 3.97 -7.07 -5.94
C GLY A 18 2.75 -6.19 -5.72
N LEU A 19 2.93 -4.86 -5.67
CA LEU A 19 1.83 -3.91 -5.52
C LEU A 19 0.85 -3.93 -6.70
N LYS A 20 1.35 -4.10 -7.94
CA LYS A 20 0.50 -4.25 -9.13
C LYS A 20 -0.35 -5.51 -9.08
N ARG A 21 0.24 -6.66 -8.72
CA ARG A 21 -0.50 -7.92 -8.58
C ARG A 21 -1.60 -7.81 -7.53
N LEU A 22 -1.32 -7.17 -6.39
CA LEU A 22 -2.32 -6.90 -5.35
C LEU A 22 -3.44 -5.98 -5.84
N GLN A 23 -3.09 -4.94 -6.61
CA GLN A 23 -4.10 -4.07 -7.21
C GLN A 23 -5.04 -4.84 -8.15
N ASP A 24 -4.48 -5.71 -8.98
CA ASP A 24 -5.26 -6.54 -9.90
C ASP A 24 -6.15 -7.55 -9.14
N GLU A 25 -5.67 -8.10 -8.03
CA GLU A 25 -6.47 -8.96 -7.15
C GLU A 25 -7.65 -8.23 -6.52
N GLU A 26 -7.44 -7.01 -6.01
CA GLU A 26 -8.50 -6.17 -5.45
C GLU A 26 -9.51 -5.76 -6.53
N ALA A 27 -9.05 -5.44 -7.75
CA ALA A 27 -9.93 -5.14 -8.87
C ALA A 27 -10.84 -6.32 -9.21
N ARG A 28 -10.28 -7.55 -9.23
CA ARG A 28 -11.05 -8.78 -9.49
C ARG A 28 -12.07 -9.09 -8.40
N ARG A 29 -11.80 -8.72 -7.15
CA ARG A 29 -12.72 -8.92 -6.01
C ARG A 29 -13.83 -7.87 -5.94
N SER A 30 -13.63 -6.73 -6.59
CA SER A 30 -14.59 -5.64 -6.62
C SER A 30 -15.73 -5.93 -7.59
N THR A 31 -16.98 -5.85 -7.11
CA THR A 31 -18.18 -5.98 -7.95
C THR A 31 -18.28 -4.93 -9.06
N VAL A 32 -17.59 -3.80 -8.88
CA VAL A 32 -17.52 -2.68 -9.84
C VAL A 32 -16.14 -2.55 -10.49
N GLY A 33 -15.22 -3.51 -10.28
CA GLY A 33 -13.87 -3.49 -10.84
C GLY A 33 -12.95 -2.39 -10.28
N ALA A 34 -13.37 -1.68 -9.23
CA ALA A 34 -12.58 -0.61 -8.63
C ALA A 34 -11.53 -1.18 -7.66
N ALA A 35 -10.26 -0.80 -7.87
CA ALA A 35 -9.17 -1.07 -6.96
C ALA A 35 -8.55 0.23 -6.40
N PRO A 36 -8.03 0.22 -5.16
CA PRO A 36 -7.26 1.35 -4.65
C PRO A 36 -6.02 1.62 -5.51
N SER A 37 -5.50 2.85 -5.48
CA SER A 37 -4.24 3.15 -6.18
C SER A 37 -3.06 2.41 -5.54
N ILE A 38 -2.02 2.14 -6.33
CA ILE A 38 -0.75 1.54 -5.86
C ILE A 38 -0.22 2.27 -4.61
N GLN A 39 -0.28 3.61 -4.58
CA GLN A 39 0.19 4.40 -3.44
C GLN A 39 -0.71 4.22 -2.21
N ALA A 40 -2.02 4.03 -2.40
CA ALA A 40 -2.94 3.76 -1.29
C ALA A 40 -2.69 2.36 -0.71
N LEU A 41 -2.53 1.35 -1.56
CA LEU A 41 -2.15 -0.01 -1.18
C LEU A 41 -0.82 -0.03 -0.42
N ALA A 42 0.21 0.63 -0.98
CA ALA A 42 1.52 0.73 -0.33
C ALA A 42 1.42 1.35 1.06
N ARG A 43 0.68 2.46 1.22
CA ARG A 43 0.47 3.09 2.54
C ARG A 43 -0.24 2.15 3.52
N GLN A 44 -1.24 1.42 3.08
CA GLN A 44 -1.96 0.47 3.92
C GLN A 44 -1.03 -0.65 4.40
N ILE A 45 -0.27 -1.25 3.49
CA ILE A 45 0.67 -2.34 3.79
C ILE A 45 1.77 -1.85 4.75
N LEU A 46 2.36 -0.68 4.48
CA LEU A 46 3.39 -0.09 5.34
C LEU A 46 2.85 0.17 6.76
N ARG A 47 1.65 0.73 6.89
CA ARG A 47 1.01 0.94 8.21
C ARG A 47 0.76 -0.37 8.94
N GLN A 48 0.27 -1.40 8.25
CA GLN A 48 0.07 -2.73 8.84
C GLN A 48 1.40 -3.34 9.30
N GLY A 49 2.46 -3.22 8.50
CA GLY A 49 3.80 -3.71 8.86
C GLY A 49 4.36 -2.99 10.09
N ILE A 50 4.25 -1.66 10.15
CA ILE A 50 4.68 -0.87 11.30
C ILE A 50 3.92 -1.28 12.57
N ASN A 51 2.59 -1.41 12.48
CA ASN A 51 1.76 -1.79 13.63
C ASN A 51 2.09 -3.20 14.13
N LYS A 52 2.29 -4.17 13.22
CA LYS A 52 2.71 -5.52 13.57
C LYS A 52 4.08 -5.53 14.26
N HIS A 53 5.03 -4.78 13.74
CA HIS A 53 6.36 -4.66 14.33
C HIS A 53 6.34 -4.02 15.72
N ALA A 54 5.51 -2.99 15.91
CA ALA A 54 5.32 -2.36 17.22
C ALA A 54 4.69 -3.31 18.24
N ALA A 55 3.70 -4.11 17.83
CA ALA A 55 3.03 -5.08 18.70
C ALA A 55 3.93 -6.25 19.14
N VAL A 56 4.98 -6.58 18.38
CA VAL A 56 5.97 -7.62 18.76
C VAL A 56 6.97 -7.12 19.81
N LYS A 57 7.10 -5.80 19.99
CA LYS A 57 8.06 -5.17 20.90
C LYS A 57 7.45 -4.67 22.23
N GLY A 58 6.13 -4.70 22.37
CA GLY A 58 5.41 -4.34 23.59
C GLY A 58 4.96 -5.58 24.35
#